data_AF-A0A945MAM5-F1
#
_entry.id   AF-A0A945MAM5-F1
#
_cell.length_a   1.000
_cell.length_b   1.000
_cell.length_c   1.000
_cell.angle_alpha   90.00
_cell.angle_beta   90.00
_cell.angle_gamma   90.00
#
_symmetry.space_group_name_H-M   'P 1'
#
loop_
_entity.id
_entity.type
_entity.pdbx_description
1 polymer ?
#
loop_
_entity_poly.entity_id
_entity_poly.type
_entity_poly.pdbx_seq_one_letter_code
_entity_poly.pdbx_strand_id
1 'polypeptide(L)'
;MSVAVLIALALGVAGIVHFAAAERSRALRDWQVRLSIVADGRFDAVDRWLDDQFATLGGLAENASLQIYLTEIRAAGGEAAVATDALGQIAYLETLLEVTAERSGFRPARNGRALPANVERTGGGLALLDQSGAPVAATEGFPSLGGEF
;
A
#
# COMPACT_ATOMS: atom_id res chain seq x y z
N MET A 1 1.06 -7.30 -72.54
CA MET A 1 1.28 -6.13 -71.66
C MET A 1 0.45 -6.20 -70.38
N SER A 2 -0.83 -6.56 -70.45
CA SER A 2 -1.74 -6.59 -69.28
C SER A 2 -1.35 -7.57 -68.16
N VAL A 3 -0.82 -8.76 -68.50
CA VAL A 3 -0.43 -9.78 -67.50
C VAL A 3 0.76 -9.32 -66.63
N ALA A 4 1.77 -8.68 -67.24
CA ALA A 4 2.93 -8.18 -66.51
C ALA A 4 2.55 -7.09 -65.49
N VAL A 5 1.61 -6.21 -65.85
CA VAL A 5 1.07 -5.19 -64.94
C VAL A 5 0.32 -5.83 -63.77
N LEU A 6 -0.48 -6.87 -64.02
CA LEU A 6 -1.18 -7.60 -62.96
C LEU A 6 -0.22 -8.30 -62.00
N ILE A 7 0.86 -8.89 -62.51
CA ILE A 7 1.89 -9.53 -61.67
C ILE A 7 2.61 -8.47 -60.83
N ALA A 8 3.01 -7.36 -61.44
CA ALA A 8 3.65 -6.26 -60.72
C ALA A 8 2.73 -5.69 -59.61
N LEU A 9 1.44 -5.55 -59.89
CA LEU A 9 0.45 -5.13 -58.90
C LEU A 9 0.33 -6.14 -57.76
N ALA A 10 0.21 -7.44 -58.07
CA ALA A 10 0.10 -8.48 -57.06
C ALA A 10 1.35 -8.54 -56.15
N LEU A 11 2.55 -8.40 -56.73
CA LEU A 11 3.81 -8.33 -55.99
C LEU A 11 3.89 -7.07 -55.11
N GLY A 12 3.42 -5.93 -55.62
CA GLY A 12 3.34 -4.68 -54.86
C GLY A 12 2.43 -4.83 -53.64
N VAL A 13 1.22 -5.36 -53.82
CA VAL A 13 0.26 -5.61 -52.73
C VAL A 13 0.83 -6.60 -51.72
N ALA A 14 1.40 -7.72 -52.19
CA ALA A 14 2.02 -8.71 -51.32
C ALA A 14 3.19 -8.12 -50.50
N GLY A 15 4.03 -7.29 -51.14
CA GLY A 15 5.13 -6.60 -50.48
C GLY A 15 4.65 -5.64 -49.40
N ILE A 16 3.59 -4.86 -49.66
CA ILE A 16 2.99 -3.93 -48.69
C ILE A 16 2.45 -4.70 -47.48
N VAL A 17 1.69 -5.79 -47.70
CA VAL A 17 1.13 -6.61 -46.62
C VAL A 17 2.25 -7.26 -45.78
N HIS A 18 3.27 -7.80 -46.44
CA HIS A 18 4.43 -8.39 -45.76
C HIS A 18 5.18 -7.36 -44.91
N PHE A 19 5.45 -6.17 -45.47
CA PHE A 19 6.09 -5.07 -44.77
C PHE A 19 5.27 -4.60 -43.56
N ALA A 20 3.96 -4.42 -43.74
CA ALA A 20 3.06 -4.00 -42.66
C ALA A 20 3.05 -5.03 -41.50
N ALA A 21 3.06 -6.32 -41.82
CA ALA A 21 3.15 -7.38 -40.81
C ALA A 21 4.50 -7.36 -40.07
N ALA A 22 5.60 -7.17 -40.81
CA ALA A 22 6.94 -7.06 -40.24
C ALA A 22 7.04 -5.86 -39.28
N GLU A 23 6.52 -4.71 -39.69
CA GLU A 23 6.56 -3.47 -38.89
C GLU A 23 5.68 -3.58 -37.64
N ARG A 24 4.48 -4.16 -37.76
CA ARG A 24 3.64 -4.47 -36.60
C ARG A 24 4.37 -5.35 -35.59
N SER A 25 5.07 -6.38 -36.05
CA SER A 25 5.82 -7.27 -35.17
C SER A 25 6.97 -6.54 -34.45
N ARG A 26 7.64 -5.60 -35.13
CA ARG A 26 8.72 -4.78 -34.56
C ARG A 26 8.17 -3.83 -33.51
N ALA A 27 7.09 -3.12 -33.84
CA ALA A 27 6.41 -2.22 -32.92
C ALA A 27 5.94 -2.96 -31.65
N LEU A 28 5.34 -4.14 -31.79
CA LEU A 28 4.91 -4.95 -30.64
C LEU A 28 6.08 -5.33 -29.73
N ARG A 29 7.23 -5.72 -30.30
CA ARG A 29 8.43 -6.02 -29.51
C ARG A 29 8.97 -4.79 -28.79
N ASP A 30 9.01 -3.63 -29.45
CA ASP A 30 9.46 -2.38 -28.84
C ASP A 30 8.54 -1.98 -27.67
N TRP A 31 7.23 -2.06 -27.86
CA TRP A 31 6.25 -1.83 -26.80
C TRP A 31 6.40 -2.82 -25.65
N GLN A 32 6.62 -4.10 -25.94
CA GLN A 32 6.83 -5.11 -24.91
C GLN A 32 8.06 -4.81 -24.05
N VAL A 33 9.17 -4.40 -24.66
CA VAL A 33 10.38 -4.01 -23.92
C VAL A 33 10.11 -2.80 -23.02
N ARG A 34 9.48 -1.75 -23.56
CA ARG A 34 9.13 -0.55 -22.78
C ARG A 34 8.20 -0.86 -21.62
N LEU A 35 7.15 -1.67 -21.87
CA LEU A 35 6.19 -2.06 -20.85
C LEU A 35 6.82 -2.96 -19.78
N SER A 36 7.75 -3.85 -20.16
CA SER A 36 8.50 -4.66 -19.18
C SER A 36 9.30 -3.77 -18.23
N ILE A 37 10.04 -2.79 -18.74
CA ILE A 37 10.81 -1.86 -17.91
C ILE A 37 9.90 -1.07 -16.96
N VAL A 38 8.74 -0.61 -17.45
CA VAL A 38 7.77 0.09 -16.59
C VAL A 38 7.19 -0.86 -15.55
N ALA A 39 6.84 -2.09 -15.92
CA ALA A 39 6.30 -3.09 -15.01
C ALA A 39 7.31 -3.42 -13.90
N ASP A 40 8.57 -3.66 -14.25
CA ASP A 40 9.65 -3.93 -13.29
C ASP A 40 9.84 -2.73 -12.35
N GLY A 41 9.87 -1.51 -12.88
CA GLY A 41 9.97 -0.30 -12.05
C GLY A 41 8.78 -0.09 -11.11
N ARG A 42 7.58 -0.54 -11.49
CA ARG A 42 6.39 -0.51 -10.62
C ARG A 42 6.43 -1.61 -9.56
N PHE A 43 6.90 -2.80 -9.92
CA PHE A 43 7.13 -3.89 -8.98
C PHE A 43 8.11 -3.43 -7.89
N ASP A 44 9.29 -2.94 -8.28
CA ASP A 44 10.30 -2.45 -7.33
C ASP A 44 9.79 -1.32 -6.45
N ALA A 45 8.91 -0.45 -6.98
CA ALA A 45 8.34 0.65 -6.21
C ALA A 45 7.36 0.17 -5.14
N VAL A 46 6.54 -0.85 -5.44
CA VAL A 46 5.63 -1.46 -4.47
C VAL A 46 6.40 -2.26 -3.44
N ASP A 47 7.41 -3.01 -3.86
CA ASP A 47 8.25 -3.84 -2.99
C ASP A 47 8.98 -2.98 -1.96
N ARG A 48 9.67 -1.92 -2.40
CA ARG A 48 10.31 -0.95 -1.50
C ARG A 48 9.32 -0.26 -0.57
N TRP A 49 8.14 0.10 -1.08
CA TRP A 49 7.10 0.70 -0.25
C TRP A 49 6.65 -0.26 0.86
N LEU A 50 6.44 -1.54 0.54
CA LEU A 50 6.09 -2.58 1.53
C LEU A 50 7.21 -2.79 2.55
N ASP A 51 8.46 -2.86 2.11
CA ASP A 51 9.62 -2.99 2.98
C ASP A 51 9.70 -1.83 3.98
N ASP A 52 9.49 -0.59 3.53
CA ASP A 52 9.47 0.60 4.40
C ASP A 52 8.32 0.52 5.43
N GLN A 53 7.16 -0.02 5.04
CA GLN A 53 6.05 -0.25 5.98
C GLN A 53 6.43 -1.29 7.04
N PHE A 54 7.00 -2.42 6.64
CA PHE A 54 7.42 -3.47 7.58
C PHE A 54 8.56 -3.04 8.47
N ALA A 55 9.52 -2.27 7.95
CA ALA A 55 10.61 -1.69 8.74
C ALA A 55 10.07 -0.76 9.83
N THR A 56 9.04 0.04 9.52
CA THR A 56 8.39 0.90 10.51
C THR A 56 7.69 0.09 11.60
N LEU A 57 6.91 -0.94 11.22
CA LEU A 57 6.23 -1.80 12.18
C LEU A 57 7.22 -2.61 13.05
N GLY A 58 8.30 -3.11 12.44
CA GLY A 58 9.40 -3.76 13.13
C GLY A 58 10.07 -2.83 14.14
N GLY A 59 10.37 -1.59 13.74
CA GLY A 59 10.94 -0.58 14.63
C GLY A 59 10.04 -0.23 15.83
N LEU A 60 8.70 -0.26 15.65
CA LEU A 60 7.77 -0.15 16.76
C LEU A 60 7.81 -1.37 17.67
N ALA A 61 7.79 -2.58 17.09
CA ALA A 61 7.81 -3.82 17.86
C ALA A 61 9.12 -4.00 18.65
N GLU A 62 10.24 -3.50 18.12
CA GLU A 62 11.56 -3.51 18.76
C GLU A 62 11.78 -2.33 19.72
N ASN A 63 10.82 -1.42 19.85
CA ASN A 63 10.93 -0.28 20.75
C ASN A 63 10.88 -0.73 22.22
N ALA A 64 11.98 -0.52 22.96
CA ALA A 64 12.10 -0.95 24.35
C ALA A 64 11.03 -0.36 25.27
N SER A 65 10.68 0.93 25.11
CA SER A 65 9.64 1.58 25.92
C SER A 65 8.27 0.96 25.67
N LEU A 66 7.94 0.67 24.41
CA LEU A 66 6.70 -0.01 24.03
C LEU A 66 6.63 -1.41 24.64
N GLN A 67 7.72 -2.18 24.57
CA GLN A 67 7.77 -3.53 25.14
C GLN A 67 7.58 -3.52 26.66
N ILE A 68 8.21 -2.56 27.37
CA ILE A 68 8.08 -2.41 28.82
C ILE A 68 6.63 -2.09 29.18
N TYR A 69 6.03 -1.06 28.58
CA TYR A 69 4.64 -0.68 28.88
C TYR A 69 3.63 -1.78 28.53
N LEU A 70 3.82 -2.49 27.41
CA LEU A 70 2.96 -3.63 27.10
C LEU A 70 3.11 -4.78 28.11
N THR A 71 4.32 -4.99 28.65
CA THR A 71 4.58 -6.00 29.68
C THR A 71 3.92 -5.61 31.00
N GLU A 72 4.01 -4.35 31.40
CA GLU A 72 3.37 -3.82 32.62
C GLU A 72 1.84 -3.85 32.53
N ILE A 73 1.27 -3.40 31.40
CA ILE A 73 -0.17 -3.46 31.14
C ILE A 73 -0.67 -4.91 31.18
N ARG A 74 0.08 -5.86 30.60
CA ARG A 74 -0.25 -7.29 30.68
C ARG A 74 -0.14 -7.83 32.10
N ALA A 75 0.90 -7.48 32.84
CA ALA A 75 1.11 -7.91 34.21
C ALA A 75 0.02 -7.41 35.16
N ALA A 76 -0.56 -6.24 34.89
CA ALA A 76 -1.68 -5.65 35.62
C ALA A 76 -3.06 -6.26 35.27
N GLY A 77 -3.12 -7.28 34.40
CA GLY A 77 -4.26 -8.19 34.31
C GLY A 77 -5.61 -7.57 33.90
N GLY A 78 -5.62 -6.52 33.09
CA GLY A 78 -6.86 -5.85 32.65
C GLY A 78 -7.56 -4.97 33.71
N GLU A 79 -7.23 -5.14 34.99
CA GLU A 79 -7.61 -4.23 36.09
C GLU A 79 -6.83 -2.90 36.04
N ALA A 80 -5.78 -2.86 35.21
CA ALA A 80 -4.96 -1.68 34.90
C ALA A 80 -5.80 -0.48 34.41
N ALA A 81 -6.95 -0.70 33.77
CA ALA A 81 -7.82 0.38 33.30
C ALA A 81 -8.30 1.34 34.43
N VAL A 82 -8.15 0.95 35.70
CA VAL A 82 -8.52 1.75 36.87
C VAL A 82 -7.29 2.37 37.58
N ALA A 83 -6.07 1.95 37.25
CA ALA A 83 -4.85 2.49 37.84
C ALA A 83 -4.35 3.72 37.05
N THR A 84 -4.14 4.85 37.74
CA THR A 84 -3.66 6.11 37.13
C THR A 84 -2.37 5.95 36.33
N ASP A 85 -1.51 5.00 36.72
CA ASP A 85 -0.23 4.72 36.05
C ASP A 85 -0.43 4.09 34.66
N ALA A 86 -1.31 3.10 34.55
CA ALA A 86 -1.61 2.43 33.29
C ALA A 86 -2.29 3.36 32.27
N LEU A 87 -3.14 4.31 32.73
CA LEU A 87 -3.70 5.34 31.87
C LEU A 87 -2.61 6.24 31.27
N GLY A 88 -1.58 6.58 32.04
CA GLY A 88 -0.42 7.33 31.55
C GLY A 88 0.40 6.54 30.52
N GLN A 89 0.59 5.25 30.74
CA GLN A 89 1.30 4.37 29.81
C GLN A 89 0.55 4.19 28.48
N ILE A 90 -0.77 4.00 28.53
CA ILE A 90 -1.62 3.93 27.34
C ILE A 90 -1.55 5.25 26.56
N ALA A 91 -1.67 6.40 27.22
CA ALA A 91 -1.58 7.71 26.57
C ALA A 91 -0.22 7.95 25.90
N TYR A 92 0.88 7.46 26.50
CA TYR A 92 2.19 7.46 25.85
C TYR A 92 2.20 6.59 24.58
N LEU A 93 1.67 5.36 24.66
CA LEU A 93 1.61 4.45 23.52
C LEU A 93 0.77 5.04 22.38
N GLU A 94 -0.39 5.62 22.67
CA GLU A 94 -1.22 6.31 21.68
C GLU A 94 -0.48 7.46 21.01
N THR A 95 0.24 8.27 21.79
CA THR A 95 1.06 9.36 21.25
C THR A 95 2.20 8.84 20.36
N LEU A 96 2.87 7.77 20.78
CA LEU A 96 3.92 7.11 20.00
C LEU A 96 3.36 6.59 18.67
N LEU A 97 2.20 5.93 18.71
CA LEU A 97 1.52 5.42 17.51
C LEU A 97 1.08 6.56 16.59
N GLU A 98 0.53 7.64 17.12
CA GLU A 98 0.07 8.79 16.33
C GLU A 98 1.23 9.46 15.61
N VAL A 99 2.32 9.77 16.33
CA VAL A 99 3.53 10.35 15.73
C VAL A 99 4.13 9.41 14.68
N THR A 100 4.10 8.10 14.93
CA THR A 100 4.63 7.13 13.97
C THR A 100 3.75 7.07 12.72
N ALA A 101 2.43 7.00 12.87
CA ALA A 101 1.48 6.95 11.76
C ALA A 101 1.52 8.21 10.89
N GLU A 102 1.70 9.38 11.50
CA GLU A 102 1.87 10.65 10.78
C GLU A 102 3.16 10.68 9.94
N ARG A 103 4.26 10.13 10.46
CA ARG A 103 5.56 10.15 9.78
C ARG A 103 5.71 9.11 8.68
N SER A 104 5.04 7.97 8.83
CA SER A 104 5.23 6.80 7.94
C SER A 104 4.10 6.60 6.92
N GLY A 105 3.06 7.43 6.98
CA GLY A 105 1.98 7.42 5.99
C GLY A 105 0.86 6.42 6.27
N PHE A 106 0.82 5.79 7.47
CA PHE A 106 -0.33 4.98 7.88
C PHE A 106 -1.59 5.81 8.13
N ARG A 107 -1.46 7.14 8.32
CA ARG A 107 -2.61 8.04 8.36
C ARG A 107 -3.03 8.42 6.94
N PRO A 108 -4.34 8.28 6.57
CA PRO A 108 -4.80 8.66 5.25
C PRO A 108 -4.52 10.14 5.01
N ALA A 109 -4.03 10.48 3.82
CA ALA A 109 -3.70 11.85 3.47
C ALA A 109 -4.94 12.75 3.69
N ARG A 110 -4.87 13.66 4.66
CA ARG A 110 -5.95 14.63 4.97
C ARG A 110 -6.27 15.58 3.80
N ASN A 111 -5.50 15.51 2.71
CA ASN A 111 -5.50 16.45 1.58
C ASN A 111 -6.54 16.12 0.49
N GLY A 112 -7.33 15.06 0.64
CA GLY A 112 -8.50 14.85 -0.22
C GLY A 112 -9.60 15.87 0.11
N ARG A 113 -10.02 16.68 -0.88
CA ARG A 113 -11.24 17.50 -0.76
C ARG A 113 -12.36 16.60 -0.24
N ALA A 114 -13.03 17.02 0.83
CA ALA A 114 -14.22 16.34 1.32
C ALA A 114 -15.23 16.29 0.17
N LEU A 115 -15.30 15.15 -0.51
CA LEU A 115 -16.29 14.94 -1.55
C LEU A 115 -17.64 14.89 -0.83
N PRO A 116 -18.66 15.64 -1.29
CA PRO A 116 -20.03 15.52 -0.79
C PRO A 116 -20.67 14.23 -1.36
N ALA A 117 -19.94 13.12 -1.27
CA ALA A 117 -20.40 11.78 -1.58
C ALA A 117 -20.40 11.02 -0.25
N ASN A 118 -21.45 10.26 0.02
CA ASN A 118 -21.55 9.37 1.18
C ASN A 118 -20.63 8.16 1.00
N VAL A 119 -19.34 8.41 0.79
CA VAL A 119 -18.29 7.40 0.72
C VAL A 119 -17.61 7.37 2.06
N GLU A 120 -17.65 6.19 2.68
CA GLU A 120 -16.91 5.92 3.90
C GLU A 120 -15.43 6.19 3.62
N ARG A 121 -14.83 7.12 4.38
CA ARG A 121 -13.39 7.34 4.28
C ARG A 121 -12.74 6.08 4.83
N THR A 122 -12.01 5.35 3.99
CA THR A 122 -11.18 4.25 4.46
C THR A 122 -10.27 4.77 5.55
N GLY A 123 -10.55 4.37 6.80
CA GLY A 123 -9.72 4.65 7.95
C GLY A 123 -8.33 4.08 7.72
N GLY A 124 -7.32 4.77 8.24
CA GLY A 124 -5.95 4.29 8.23
C GLY A 124 -5.29 4.76 9.51
N GLY A 125 -4.54 3.85 10.13
CA GLY A 125 -3.96 4.07 11.43
C GLY A 125 -3.13 2.88 11.87
N LEU A 126 -2.57 3.00 13.08
CA LEU A 126 -1.84 1.96 13.76
C LEU A 126 -2.58 1.56 15.04
N ALA A 127 -2.49 0.29 15.42
CA ALA A 127 -3.00 -0.19 16.69
C ALA A 127 -2.10 -1.26 17.28
N LEU A 128 -2.04 -1.31 18.60
CA LEU A 128 -1.48 -2.40 19.38
C LEU A 128 -2.62 -3.27 19.83
N LEU A 129 -2.57 -4.55 19.49
CA LEU A 129 -3.60 -5.53 19.81
C LEU A 129 -3.09 -6.50 20.88
N ASP A 130 -3.99 -6.95 21.75
CA ASP A 130 -3.72 -8.05 22.66
C ASP A 130 -3.84 -9.42 21.96
N GLN A 131 -3.68 -10.52 22.71
CA GLN A 131 -3.76 -11.87 22.15
C GLN A 131 -5.16 -12.27 21.69
N SER A 132 -6.20 -11.58 22.16
CA SER A 132 -7.59 -11.77 21.74
C SER A 132 -7.94 -10.94 20.50
N GLY A 133 -7.03 -10.09 20.03
CA GLY A 133 -7.25 -9.15 18.94
C GLY A 133 -7.94 -7.85 19.38
N ALA A 134 -8.09 -7.62 20.69
CA ALA A 134 -8.66 -6.38 21.21
C ALA A 134 -7.60 -5.26 21.23
N PRO A 135 -7.97 -4.02 20.89
CA PRO A 135 -7.04 -2.89 20.88
C PRO A 135 -6.65 -2.48 22.32
N VAL A 136 -5.35 -2.40 22.57
CA VAL A 136 -4.73 -1.86 23.80
C VAL A 136 -4.47 -0.36 23.67
N ALA A 137 -4.04 0.08 22.48
CA ALA A 137 -3.86 1.47 22.10
C ALA A 137 -4.04 1.58 20.59
N ALA A 138 -4.62 2.68 20.11
CA ALA A 138 -4.85 2.89 18.67
C ALA A 138 -4.79 4.38 18.32
N THR A 139 -4.37 4.67 17.09
CA THR A 139 -4.46 6.03 16.52
C THR A 139 -5.91 6.43 16.26
N GLU A 140 -6.20 7.72 16.26
CA GLU A 140 -7.55 8.29 16.04
C GLU A 140 -8.23 7.79 14.75
N GLY A 141 -7.45 7.53 13.70
CA GLY A 141 -7.93 7.10 12.38
C GLY A 141 -8.07 5.58 12.20
N PHE A 142 -7.76 4.79 13.23
CA PHE A 142 -7.80 3.34 13.14
C PHE A 142 -9.27 2.84 13.09
N PRO A 143 -9.64 1.96 12.14
CA PRO A 143 -11.01 1.47 12.04
C PRO A 143 -11.40 0.67 13.29
N SER A 144 -12.67 0.76 13.70
CA SER A 144 -13.19 -0.06 14.78
C SER A 144 -13.12 -1.54 14.38
N LEU A 145 -12.40 -2.35 15.15
CA LEU A 145 -12.35 -3.81 14.95
C LEU A 145 -13.63 -4.53 15.42
N GLY A 146 -14.58 -3.78 15.99
CA GLY A 146 -15.95 -4.23 16.23
C GLY A 146 -16.78 -4.05 14.96
N GLY A 147 -17.13 -5.16 14.32
CA GLY A 147 -18.02 -5.13 13.17
C GLY A 147 -19.44 -4.75 13.58
N GLU A 148 -19.86 -3.54 13.20
CA GLU A 148 -21.25 -3.25 12.91
C GLU A 148 -21.29 -2.56 11.54
N PHE A 149 -22.01 -3.19 10.61
CA PHE A 149 -22.28 -2.71 9.25
C PHE A 149 -23.38 -1.66 9.24
#